data_AF-A0A950M622-F1
#
_entry.id   AF-A0A950M622-F1
#
_cell.length_a   1.000
_cell.length_b   1.000
_cell.length_c   1.000
_cell.angle_alpha   90.00
_cell.angle_beta   90.00
_cell.angle_gamma   90.00
#
_symmetry.space_group_name_H-M   'P 1'
#
loop_
_entity.id
_entity.type
_entity.pdbx_description
1 polymer ?
#
loop_
_entity_poly.entity_id
_entity_poly.type
_entity_poly.pdbx_seq_one_letter_code
_entity_poly.pdbx_strand_id
1 'polypeptide(L)' 'MAAESNRLVQSNVASLNFDPRQGLVSSTGTVSVLAAATRTGLHHVVGITGRIRSCSTDPAIAGYASC' A
#
# COMPACT_ATOMS: atom_id res chain seq x y z
N MET A 1 -4.81 -20.25 16.01
CA MET A 1 -3.41 -20.13 15.56
C MET A 1 -3.40 -19.29 14.28
N ALA A 2 -3.08 -18.00 14.36
CA ALA A 2 -2.92 -17.18 13.18
C ALA A 2 -1.59 -17.55 12.53
N ALA A 3 -1.61 -18.06 11.30
CA ALA A 3 -0.40 -18.27 10.54
C ALA A 3 0.31 -16.91 10.39
N GLU A 4 1.52 -16.80 10.93
CA GLU A 4 2.41 -15.68 10.67
C GLU A 4 2.76 -15.73 9.18
N SER A 5 1.86 -15.15 8.38
CA SER A 5 1.93 -15.17 6.95
C SER A 5 3.16 -14.34 6.61
N ASN A 6 4.21 -14.98 6.07
CA ASN A 6 5.43 -14.31 5.66
C ASN A 6 5.08 -13.22 4.62
N ARG A 7 4.85 -12.01 5.11
CA ARG A 7 4.39 -10.85 4.35
C ARG A 7 5.51 -9.83 4.35
N LEU A 8 5.91 -9.42 3.16
CA LEU A 8 6.89 -8.38 2.96
C LEU A 8 6.17 -7.05 2.85
N VAL A 9 6.58 -6.10 3.69
CA VAL A 9 6.18 -4.70 3.55
C VAL A 9 7.33 -3.96 2.89
N GLN A 10 7.06 -3.36 1.74
CA GLN A 10 8.01 -2.52 1.03
C GLN A 10 7.46 -1.11 0.92
N SER A 11 8.30 -0.10 1.17
CA SER A 11 7.93 1.30 1.06
C SER A 11 9.09 2.11 0.52
N ASN A 12 8.80 3.15 -0.26
CA ASN A 12 9.80 4.15 -0.66
C ASN A 12 9.95 5.29 0.35
N VAL A 13 9.02 5.41 1.31
CA VAL A 13 9.03 6.44 2.36
C VAL A 13 8.99 5.77 3.73
N ALA A 14 9.77 6.29 4.69
CA ALA A 14 9.77 5.79 6.06
C ALA A 14 8.49 6.19 6.82
N SER A 15 7.94 7.37 6.52
CA SER A 15 6.73 7.89 7.15
C SER A 15 6.02 8.92 6.26
N LEU A 16 4.74 9.13 6.55
CA LEU A 16 3.89 10.16 5.97
C LEU A 16 3.14 10.84 7.12
N ASN A 17 3.19 12.16 7.17
CA ASN A 17 2.37 12.93 8.10
C ASN A 17 1.19 13.56 7.34
N PHE A 18 0.00 13.50 7.92
CA PHE A 18 -1.20 14.10 7.34
C PHE A 18 -1.47 15.46 7.97
N ASP A 19 -1.63 16.49 7.16
CA ASP A 19 -2.09 17.81 7.58
C ASP A 19 -3.62 17.89 7.44
N PRO A 20 -4.39 17.87 8.55
CA PRO A 20 -5.84 17.91 8.50
C PRO A 20 -6.40 19.27 8.10
N ARG A 21 -5.62 20.36 8.18
CA ARG A 21 -6.07 21.70 7.77
C ARG A 21 -6.01 21.85 6.25
N GLN A 22 -5.00 21.25 5.63
CA GLN A 22 -4.79 21.35 4.19
C GLN A 22 -5.31 20.13 3.42
N GLY A 23 -5.57 19.02 4.10
CA GLY A 23 -5.96 17.75 3.47
C GLY A 23 -4.81 17.13 2.67
N LEU A 24 -3.57 17.44 3.02
CA LEU A 24 -2.36 17.00 2.31
C LEU A 24 -1.54 16.02 3.16
N VAL A 25 -0.66 15.29 2.51
CA VAL A 25 0.38 14.49 3.17
C VAL A 25 1.76 15.10 2.95
N SER A 26 2.69 14.83 3.86
CA SER A 26 4.05 15.39 3.83
C SER A 26 4.89 14.97 2.61
N SER A 27 4.53 13.86 1.94
CA SER A 27 5.17 13.39 0.71
C SER A 27 4.24 12.42 -0.03
N THR A 28 4.51 12.16 -1.31
CA THR A 28 3.92 11.02 -2.02
C THR A 28 4.65 9.74 -1.66
N GLY A 29 3.93 8.64 -1.50
CA GLY A 29 4.53 7.36 -1.13
C GLY A 29 3.85 6.17 -1.77
N THR A 30 4.59 5.09 -1.95
CA THR A 30 4.07 3.79 -2.35
C THR A 30 4.39 2.79 -1.26
N VAL A 31 3.37 2.11 -0.76
CA VAL A 31 3.49 1.03 0.21
C VAL A 31 2.95 -0.24 -0.43
N SER A 32 3.74 -1.31 -0.42
CA SER A 32 3.36 -2.60 -1.00
C SER A 32 3.36 -3.66 0.09
N VAL A 33 2.28 -4.43 0.16
CA VAL A 33 2.14 -5.57 1.07
C VAL A 33 2.07 -6.82 0.22
N LEU A 34 3.13 -7.61 0.24
CA LEU A 34 3.34 -8.72 -0.67
C LEU A 34 3.44 -10.03 0.10
N ALA A 35 2.92 -11.12 -0.47
CA ALA A 35 3.28 -12.47 -0.02
C ALA A 35 4.76 -12.71 -0.36
N ALA A 36 5.57 -13.11 0.63
CA ALA A 36 7.01 -13.22 0.44
C ALA A 36 7.40 -14.25 -0.64
N ALA A 37 6.65 -15.35 -0.71
CA ALA A 37 6.93 -16.45 -1.63
C ALA A 37 6.69 -16.09 -3.11
N THR A 38 5.59 -15.37 -3.40
CA THR A 38 5.16 -15.08 -4.77
C THR A 38 5.46 -13.65 -5.20
N ARG A 39 5.80 -12.76 -4.27
CA ARG A 39 5.92 -11.30 -4.48
C ARG A 39 4.65 -10.65 -5.05
N THR A 40 3.51 -11.34 -4.97
CA THR A 40 2.20 -10.81 -5.36
C THR A 40 1.48 -10.23 -4.13
N GLY A 41 0.62 -9.24 -4.35
CA GLY A 41 -0.13 -8.65 -3.25
C GLY A 41 -0.77 -7.32 -3.60
N LEU A 42 -0.73 -6.39 -2.65
CA LEU A 42 -1.36 -5.08 -2.74
C LEU A 42 -0.34 -3.97 -2.87
N HIS A 43 -0.63 -3.03 -3.75
CA HIS A 43 0.10 -1.77 -3.88
C HIS A 43 -0.83 -0.62 -3.50
N HIS A 44 -0.36 0.22 -2.57
CA HIS A 44 -1.02 1.43 -2.14
C HIS A 44 -0.17 2.63 -2.54
N VAL A 45 -0.70 3.46 -3.42
CA VAL A 45 -0.07 4.71 -3.84
C VAL A 45 -0.80 5.86 -3.17
N VAL A 46 -0.07 6.63 -2.35
CA VAL A 46 -0.55 7.82 -1.65
C VAL A 46 -0.12 9.05 -2.44
N GLY A 47 -1.10 9.77 -2.99
CA GLY A 47 -0.86 11.06 -3.63
C GLY A 47 -0.71 12.19 -2.61
N ILE A 48 -0.15 13.33 -3.04
CA ILE A 48 0.13 14.47 -2.14
C ILE A 48 -1.14 15.04 -1.48
N THR A 49 -2.29 14.87 -2.12
CA THR A 49 -3.61 15.26 -1.60
C THR A 49 -4.21 14.24 -0.63
N GLY A 50 -3.40 13.32 -0.09
CA GLY A 50 -3.84 12.27 0.82
C GLY A 50 -4.73 11.18 0.20
N ARG A 51 -5.04 11.25 -1.10
CA ARG A 51 -5.81 10.22 -1.79
C ARG A 51 -4.97 8.95 -1.97
N ILE A 52 -5.51 7.84 -1.50
CA ILE A 52 -4.91 6.52 -1.64
C ILE A 52 -5.54 5.81 -2.84
N ARG A 53 -4.71 5.28 -3.74
CA ARG A 53 -5.12 4.35 -4.79
C ARG A 53 -4.56 2.98 -4.43
N SER A 54 -5.43 1.99 -4.42
CA SER A 54 -5.05 0.62 -4.11
C SER A 54 -5.31 -0.26 -5.33
N CYS A 55 -4.33 -1.06 -5.71
CA CYS A 55 -4.48 -2.09 -6.73
C CYS A 55 -3.78 -3.37 -6.28
N SER A 56 -4.11 -4.50 -6.92
CA SER A 56 -3.49 -5.78 -6.64
C SER A 56 -2.79 -6.35 -7.86
N THR A 57 -1.60 -6.91 -7.65
CA THR A 57 -0.90 -7.75 -8.64
C THR A 57 -1.38 -9.20 -8.62
N ASP A 58 -2.26 -9.56 -7.69
CA ASP A 58 -2.89 -10.87 -7.60
C ASP A 58 -4.38 -10.75 -7.98
N PRO A 59 -4.83 -11.36 -9.09
CA PRO A 59 -6.21 -11.29 -9.53
C PRO A 59 -7.22 -11.91 -8.55
N ALA A 60 -6.76 -12.69 -7.56
CA ALA A 60 -7.61 -13.31 -6.56
C ALA A 60 -8.00 -12.37 -5.39
N ILE A 61 -7.40 -11.19 -5.27
CA ILE A 61 -7.74 -10.28 -4.16
C ILE A 61 -9.00 -9.47 -4.49
N ALA A 62 -10.13 -10.00 -4.04
CA ALA A 62 -11.43 -9.36 -4.20
C ALA A 62 -11.45 -7.92 -3.65
N GLY A 63 -12.12 -7.02 -4.39
CA GLY A 63 -12.30 -5.61 -4.00
C GLY A 63 -11.16 -4.67 -4.40
N TYR A 64 -10.10 -5.18 -5.03
CA TYR A 64 -9.03 -4.36 -5.59
C TYR A 64 -8.98 -4.49 -7.10
N ALA A 65 -8.76 -3.38 -7.79
CA ALA A 65 -8.49 -3.40 -9.23
C ALA A 65 -7.12 -4.04 -9.48
N SER A 66 -6.96 -4.71 -10.62
CA SER A 66 -5.64 -5.15 -11.06
C SER A 66 -4.71 -3.95 -11.25
N CYS A 67 -3.49 -4.06 -10.74
CA CYS A 67 -2.35 -3.33 -11.28
C CYS A 67 -1.96 -4.00 -12.62
#